data_AF-A0A6N7ZTR1-F1
#
_entry.id   AF-A0A6N7ZTR1-F1
#
_cell.length_a   1.000
_cell.length_b   1.000
_cell.length_c   1.000
_cell.angle_alpha   90.00
_cell.angle_beta   90.00
_cell.angle_gamma   90.00
#
_symmetry.space_group_name_H-M   'P 1'
#
loop_
_entity.id
_entity.type
_entity.pdbx_description
1 polymer ?
#
loop_
_entity_poly.entity_id
_entity_poly.type
_entity_poly.pdbx_seq_one_letter_code
_entity_poly.pdbx_strand_id
1 'polypeptide(L)'
;MAGNAEHTNTGFEIPADELGGAFPPFDHTTYPSQILWLVITFALFYWIMKNVAVPRIAGILEDRKDRIAGDISEANRLKQETDEAIAAYEQALAEARAKAHGLVEDTRDKLKAEQEARRERAETDLSAKLAEAEAQIEKVKTGALTQVSAIASETTSTLVEALIGKAPADKDLTDAVKSVMN
;
A
#
# COMPACT_ATOMS: atom_id res chain seq x y z
N MET A 1 106.75 50.06 -59.48
CA MET A 1 107.22 49.47 -58.21
C MET A 1 106.16 48.46 -57.79
N ALA A 2 106.55 47.19 -57.69
CA ALA A 2 105.92 46.05 -57.02
C ALA A 2 104.39 45.95 -56.89
N GLY A 3 103.86 44.77 -57.23
CA GLY A 3 102.65 44.26 -56.56
C GLY A 3 101.77 43.35 -57.41
N ASN A 4 102.28 42.16 -57.71
CA ASN A 4 101.50 41.05 -58.26
C ASN A 4 100.45 40.58 -57.23
N ALA A 5 99.19 40.44 -57.65
CA ALA A 5 98.20 39.64 -56.94
C ALA A 5 97.30 38.97 -58.00
N GLU A 6 97.82 37.88 -58.58
CA GLU A 6 96.98 36.89 -59.25
C GLU A 6 96.06 36.26 -58.21
N HIS A 7 94.82 36.74 -58.15
CA HIS A 7 93.72 35.94 -57.65
C HIS A 7 93.22 35.10 -58.83
N THR A 8 93.62 33.83 -58.84
CA THR A 8 93.06 32.81 -59.72
C THR A 8 91.56 32.66 -59.44
N ASN A 9 90.77 33.37 -60.24
CA ASN A 9 89.36 33.10 -60.40
C ASN A 9 89.23 31.73 -61.09
N THR A 10 88.84 30.69 -60.35
CA THR A 10 88.19 29.54 -60.96
C THR A 10 86.78 29.99 -61.36
N GLY A 11 86.70 30.66 -62.51
CA GLY A 11 85.43 30.95 -63.15
C GLY A 11 84.78 29.62 -63.55
N PHE A 12 83.68 29.27 -62.87
CA PHE A 12 82.68 28.41 -63.48
C PHE A 12 81.96 29.29 -64.49
N GLU A 13 82.44 29.29 -65.73
CA GLU A 13 81.68 29.86 -66.85
C GLU A 13 80.43 29.00 -67.02
N ILE A 14 79.30 29.49 -66.49
CA ILE A 14 77.99 29.00 -66.89
C ILE A 14 77.77 29.56 -68.29
N PRO A 15 77.75 28.72 -69.34
CA PRO A 15 77.47 29.20 -70.69
C PRO A 15 76.11 29.91 -70.71
N ALA A 16 76.07 31.09 -71.32
CA ALA A 16 74.90 31.97 -71.34
C ALA A 16 73.66 31.36 -72.03
N ASP A 17 73.80 30.20 -72.69
CA ASP A 17 72.69 29.44 -73.29
C ASP A 17 71.81 28.70 -72.26
N GLU A 18 72.20 28.58 -70.99
CA GLU A 18 71.38 27.92 -69.96
C GLU A 18 70.41 28.87 -69.21
N LEU A 19 70.37 30.16 -69.54
CA LEU A 19 69.51 31.16 -68.87
C LEU A 19 68.13 31.35 -69.51
N GLY A 20 67.74 30.47 -70.45
CA GLY A 20 66.43 30.49 -71.13
C GLY A 20 65.37 29.51 -70.57
N GLY A 21 65.69 28.75 -69.52
CA GLY A 21 64.78 27.79 -68.90
C GLY A 21 63.94 28.43 -67.79
N ALA A 22 62.62 28.20 -67.82
CA ALA A 22 61.70 28.58 -66.74
C ALA A 22 62.27 28.16 -65.37
N PHE A 23 62.06 28.99 -64.33
CA PHE A 23 62.49 28.71 -62.96
C PHE A 23 62.10 27.27 -62.58
N PRO A 24 63.05 26.37 -62.27
CA PRO A 24 62.80 24.92 -62.23
C PRO A 24 61.62 24.47 -61.35
N PRO A 25 61.29 25.15 -60.22
CA PRO A 25 60.08 24.86 -59.44
C PRO A 25 58.73 25.15 -60.11
N PHE A 26 58.69 26.00 -61.14
CA PHE A 26 57.47 26.42 -61.84
C PHE A 26 57.43 25.98 -63.31
N ASP A 27 58.06 24.85 -63.64
CA ASP A 27 57.92 24.25 -64.96
C ASP A 27 56.56 23.53 -65.13
N HIS A 28 55.65 24.20 -65.83
CA HIS A 28 54.29 23.74 -66.11
C HIS A 28 54.22 22.45 -66.94
N THR A 29 55.30 22.04 -67.61
CA THR A 29 55.33 20.79 -68.39
C THR A 29 55.20 19.54 -67.50
N THR A 30 55.56 19.65 -66.22
CA THR A 30 55.47 18.54 -65.24
C THR A 30 54.11 18.46 -64.52
N TYR A 31 53.31 19.53 -64.56
CA TYR A 31 52.03 19.63 -63.84
C TYR A 31 50.99 18.60 -64.29
N PRO A 32 50.81 18.28 -65.58
CA PRO A 32 49.85 17.26 -65.99
C PRO A 32 50.14 15.88 -65.39
N SER A 33 51.42 15.49 -65.27
CA SER A 33 51.83 14.23 -64.66
C SER A 33 51.57 14.22 -63.15
N GLN A 34 51.91 15.32 -62.46
CA GLN A 34 51.64 15.48 -61.03
C GLN A 34 50.14 15.45 -60.73
N ILE A 35 49.33 16.14 -61.53
CA ILE A 35 47.87 16.16 -61.39
C ILE A 35 47.29 14.76 -61.65
N LEU A 36 47.77 14.03 -62.68
CA LEU A 36 47.33 12.67 -62.95
C LEU A 36 47.59 11.76 -61.74
N TRP A 37 48.81 11.75 -61.19
CA TRP A 37 49.13 10.95 -60.02
C TRP A 37 48.39 11.40 -58.76
N LEU A 38 48.17 12.70 -58.57
CA LEU A 38 47.34 13.23 -57.50
C LEU A 38 45.91 12.70 -57.61
N VAL A 39 45.30 12.74 -58.79
CA VAL A 39 43.95 12.21 -59.01
C VAL A 39 43.90 10.71 -58.74
N ILE A 40 44.87 9.93 -59.22
CA ILE A 40 44.93 8.48 -59.00
C ILE A 40 45.04 8.16 -57.50
N THR A 41 46.00 8.77 -56.81
CA THR A 41 46.23 8.53 -55.37
C THR A 41 45.07 9.04 -54.51
N PHE A 42 44.50 10.20 -54.84
CA PHE A 42 43.33 10.75 -54.18
C PHE A 42 42.08 9.89 -54.40
N ALA A 43 41.84 9.41 -55.62
CA ALA A 43 40.73 8.52 -55.92
C ALA A 43 40.86 7.18 -55.16
N LEU A 44 42.07 6.61 -55.09
CA LEU A 44 42.35 5.42 -54.31
C LEU A 44 42.10 5.66 -52.81
N PHE A 45 42.60 6.77 -52.26
CA PHE A 45 42.38 7.14 -50.87
C PHE A 45 40.88 7.37 -50.57
N TYR A 46 40.17 8.07 -51.44
CA TYR A 46 38.74 8.30 -51.34
C TYR A 46 37.96 6.98 -51.36
N TRP A 47 38.34 6.05 -52.23
CA TRP A 47 37.73 4.72 -52.30
C TRP A 47 37.92 3.93 -51.00
N ILE A 48 39.11 3.97 -50.40
CA ILE A 48 39.39 3.37 -49.09
C ILE A 48 38.54 4.04 -47.99
N MET A 49 38.50 5.38 -47.96
CA MET A 49 37.70 6.13 -46.98
C MET A 49 36.21 5.80 -47.08
N LYS A 50 35.66 5.78 -48.30
CA LYS A 50 34.28 5.43 -48.58
C LYS A 50 33.93 4.02 -48.10
N ASN A 51 34.80 3.05 -48.36
CA ASN A 51 34.51 1.64 -48.10
C ASN A 51 34.91 1.17 -46.69
N VAL A 52 35.79 1.89 -45.97
CA VAL A 52 36.30 1.45 -44.66
C VAL A 52 35.98 2.44 -43.56
N ALA A 53 36.35 3.71 -43.72
CA ALA A 53 36.22 4.69 -42.63
C ALA A 53 34.76 5.09 -42.39
N VAL A 54 34.03 5.43 -43.46
CA VAL A 54 32.62 5.81 -43.38
C VAL A 54 31.74 4.70 -42.78
N PRO A 55 31.77 3.44 -43.27
CA PRO A 55 30.93 2.39 -42.70
C PRO A 55 31.27 2.05 -41.25
N ARG A 56 32.56 2.14 -40.84
CA ARG A 56 32.93 1.94 -39.43
C ARG A 56 32.35 3.00 -38.51
N ILE A 57 32.40 4.27 -38.91
CA ILE A 57 31.82 5.37 -38.11
C ILE A 57 30.30 5.27 -38.09
N ALA A 58 29.68 4.92 -39.22
CA ALA A 58 28.24 4.70 -39.30
C ALA A 58 27.78 3.57 -38.37
N GLY A 59 28.50 2.45 -38.32
CA GLY A 59 28.21 1.34 -37.40
C GLY A 59 28.25 1.76 -35.93
N ILE A 60 29.29 2.48 -35.51
CA ILE A 60 29.39 2.97 -34.11
C ILE A 60 28.24 3.93 -33.77
N LEU A 61 27.86 4.80 -34.72
CA LEU A 61 26.76 5.72 -34.49
C LEU A 61 25.42 4.99 -34.38
N GLU A 62 25.22 3.95 -35.19
CA GLU A 62 24.01 3.13 -35.13
C GLU A 62 23.96 2.32 -33.84
N ASP A 63 25.04 1.64 -33.44
CA ASP A 63 25.12 0.91 -32.17
C ASP A 63 24.77 1.80 -30.97
N ARG A 64 25.24 3.06 -30.99
CA ARG A 64 24.91 4.04 -29.94
C ARG A 64 23.44 4.44 -29.99
N LYS A 65 22.88 4.69 -31.17
CA LYS A 65 21.45 5.01 -31.31
C LYS A 65 20.58 3.86 -30.85
N ASP A 66 20.89 2.64 -31.28
CA ASP A 66 20.15 1.43 -30.92
C ASP A 66 20.21 1.18 -29.42
N ARG A 67 21.39 1.34 -28.81
CA ARG A 67 21.53 1.24 -27.35
C ARG A 67 20.71 2.29 -26.62
N ILE A 68 20.77 3.56 -27.05
CA ILE A 68 20.00 4.64 -26.43
C ILE A 68 18.49 4.40 -26.59
N ALA A 69 18.04 3.99 -27.79
CA ALA A 69 16.65 3.67 -28.06
C ALA A 69 16.18 2.49 -27.20
N GLY A 70 17.02 1.45 -27.09
CA GLY A 70 16.82 0.31 -26.20
C GLY A 70 16.66 0.74 -24.74
N ASP A 71 17.62 1.51 -24.22
CA ASP A 71 17.62 2.01 -22.84
C ASP A 71 16.37 2.87 -22.55
N ILE A 72 15.96 3.73 -23.49
CA ILE A 72 14.73 4.55 -23.36
C ILE A 72 13.48 3.67 -23.39
N SER A 73 13.42 2.69 -24.30
CA SER A 73 12.27 1.78 -24.40
C SER A 73 12.11 0.94 -23.12
N GLU A 74 13.22 0.47 -22.56
CA GLU A 74 13.24 -0.31 -21.34
C GLU A 74 12.89 0.55 -20.12
N ALA A 75 13.41 1.78 -20.05
CA ALA A 75 13.03 2.74 -19.01
C ALA A 75 11.52 3.05 -19.06
N ASN A 76 10.95 3.23 -20.25
CA ASN A 76 9.51 3.44 -20.41
C ASN A 76 8.70 2.21 -20.00
N ARG A 77 9.14 1.00 -20.38
CA ARG A 77 8.50 -0.27 -19.97
C ARG A 77 8.50 -0.41 -18.44
N LEU A 78 9.65 -0.23 -17.80
CA LEU A 78 9.79 -0.31 -16.35
C LEU A 78 8.96 0.76 -15.64
N LYS A 79 8.89 1.98 -16.19
CA LYS A 79 8.03 3.04 -15.68
C LYS A 79 6.56 2.62 -15.74
N GLN A 80 6.11 2.12 -16.89
CA GLN A 80 4.72 1.67 -17.06
C GLN A 80 4.39 0.52 -16.10
N GLU A 81 5.26 -0.48 -15.97
CA GLU A 81 5.06 -1.59 -15.02
C GLU A 81 5.01 -1.10 -13.57
N THR A 82 5.81 -0.11 -13.22
CA THR A 82 5.78 0.52 -11.89
C THR A 82 4.47 1.26 -11.65
N ASP A 83 4.04 2.08 -12.62
CA ASP A 83 2.80 2.84 -12.53
C ASP A 83 1.58 1.89 -12.43
N GLU A 84 1.57 0.79 -13.19
CA GLU A 84 0.55 -0.27 -13.09
C GLU A 84 0.58 -0.98 -11.74
N ALA A 85 1.77 -1.32 -11.22
CA ALA A 85 1.92 -1.94 -9.90
C ALA A 85 1.46 -1.01 -8.76
N ILE A 86 1.76 0.29 -8.85
CA ILE A 86 1.29 1.30 -7.89
C ILE A 86 -0.24 1.38 -7.94
N ALA A 87 -0.85 1.46 -9.12
CA ALA A 87 -2.30 1.51 -9.26
C ALA A 87 -2.98 0.26 -8.68
N ALA A 88 -2.44 -0.93 -8.97
CA ALA A 88 -2.95 -2.19 -8.42
C ALA A 88 -2.81 -2.25 -6.89
N TYR A 89 -1.69 -1.77 -6.35
CA TYR A 89 -1.45 -1.70 -4.91
C TYR A 89 -2.42 -0.73 -4.21
N GLU A 90 -2.62 0.46 -4.78
CA GLU A 90 -3.56 1.46 -4.26
C GLU A 90 -4.99 0.95 -4.29
N GLN A 91 -5.40 0.28 -5.37
CA GLN A 91 -6.71 -0.37 -5.47
C GLN A 91 -6.87 -1.46 -4.39
N ALA A 92 -5.90 -2.36 -4.25
CA ALA A 92 -5.94 -3.41 -3.23
C ALA A 92 -6.03 -2.85 -1.82
N LEU A 93 -5.31 -1.74 -1.54
CA LEU A 93 -5.37 -1.05 -0.26
C LEU A 93 -6.73 -0.40 -0.01
N ALA A 94 -7.34 0.22 -1.03
CA ALA A 94 -8.67 0.80 -0.94
C ALA A 94 -9.74 -0.29 -0.69
N GLU A 95 -9.68 -1.40 -1.42
CA GLU A 95 -10.57 -2.55 -1.22
C GLU A 95 -10.41 -3.17 0.17
N ALA A 96 -9.18 -3.33 0.66
CA ALA A 96 -8.91 -3.85 1.99
C ALA A 96 -9.49 -2.94 3.09
N ARG A 97 -9.34 -1.61 2.94
CA ARG A 97 -9.95 -0.63 3.85
C ARG A 97 -11.46 -0.70 3.81
N ALA A 98 -12.06 -0.76 2.63
CA ALA A 98 -13.51 -0.89 2.48
C ALA A 98 -14.05 -2.17 3.13
N LYS A 99 -13.38 -3.32 2.92
CA LYS A 99 -13.73 -4.60 3.56
C LYS A 99 -13.59 -4.52 5.08
N ALA A 100 -12.54 -3.89 5.60
CA ALA A 100 -12.36 -3.71 7.03
C ALA A 100 -13.47 -2.85 7.65
N HIS A 101 -13.83 -1.74 6.99
CA HIS A 101 -14.94 -0.90 7.44
C HIS A 101 -16.27 -1.65 7.42
N GLY A 102 -16.59 -2.36 6.33
CA GLY A 102 -17.79 -3.20 6.25
C GLY A 102 -17.83 -4.29 7.33
N LEU A 103 -16.70 -4.95 7.60
CA LEU A 103 -16.62 -5.95 8.66
C LEU A 103 -16.87 -5.34 10.06
N VAL A 104 -16.35 -4.14 10.32
CA VAL A 104 -16.57 -3.44 11.60
C VAL A 104 -18.04 -3.06 11.77
N GLU A 105 -18.70 -2.59 10.72
CA GLU A 105 -20.13 -2.26 10.73
C GLU A 105 -20.98 -3.51 10.94
N ASP A 106 -20.77 -4.56 10.13
CA ASP A 106 -21.46 -5.84 10.27
C ASP A 106 -21.29 -6.44 11.67
N THR A 107 -20.08 -6.37 12.22
CA THR A 107 -19.78 -6.88 13.56
C THR A 107 -20.50 -6.06 14.62
N ARG A 108 -20.51 -4.73 14.51
CA ARG A 108 -21.24 -3.86 15.43
C ARG A 108 -22.73 -4.15 15.42
N ASP A 109 -23.32 -4.34 14.25
CA ASP A 109 -24.76 -4.61 14.15
C ASP A 109 -25.12 -6.01 14.67
N LYS A 110 -24.30 -7.02 14.39
CA LYS A 110 -24.44 -8.35 15.01
C LYS A 110 -24.34 -8.29 16.53
N LEU A 111 -23.35 -7.57 17.07
CA LEU A 111 -23.18 -7.42 18.51
C LEU A 111 -24.37 -6.70 19.15
N LYS A 112 -24.87 -5.63 18.54
CA LYS A 112 -26.07 -4.93 19.02
C LYS A 112 -27.29 -5.86 19.07
N ALA A 113 -27.53 -6.61 17.99
CA ALA A 113 -28.63 -7.57 17.94
C ALA A 113 -28.49 -8.66 19.00
N GLU A 114 -27.27 -9.19 19.20
CA GLU A 114 -27.01 -10.19 20.23
C GLU A 114 -27.19 -9.62 21.65
N GLN A 115 -26.76 -8.38 21.89
CA GLN A 115 -26.96 -7.72 23.18
C GLN A 115 -28.43 -7.48 23.49
N GLU A 116 -29.21 -7.02 22.51
CA GLU A 116 -30.66 -6.82 22.70
C GLU A 116 -31.35 -8.16 22.98
N ALA A 117 -31.01 -9.22 22.23
CA ALA A 117 -31.56 -10.55 22.47
C ALA A 117 -31.18 -11.12 23.85
N ARG A 118 -29.93 -10.89 24.31
CA ARG A 118 -29.50 -11.29 25.66
C ARG A 118 -30.23 -10.50 26.74
N ARG A 119 -30.44 -9.21 26.52
CA ARG A 119 -31.16 -8.33 27.43
C ARG A 119 -32.63 -8.76 27.55
N GLU A 120 -33.31 -8.99 26.44
CA GLU A 120 -34.71 -9.45 26.42
C GLU A 120 -34.88 -10.78 27.15
N ARG A 121 -33.95 -11.73 26.95
CA ARG A 121 -33.92 -13.00 27.71
C ARG A 121 -33.71 -12.76 29.20
N ALA A 122 -32.76 -11.90 29.58
CA ALA A 122 -32.49 -11.59 30.98
C ALA A 122 -33.69 -10.89 31.65
N GLU A 123 -34.38 -9.98 30.95
CA GLU A 123 -35.60 -9.33 31.41
C GLU A 123 -36.73 -10.35 31.60
N THR A 124 -36.89 -11.29 30.65
CA THR A 124 -37.87 -12.38 30.74
C THR A 124 -37.58 -13.28 31.95
N ASP A 125 -36.35 -13.76 32.09
CA ASP A 125 -35.93 -14.61 33.21
C ASP A 125 -36.09 -13.91 34.56
N LEU A 126 -35.77 -12.61 34.62
CA LEU A 126 -35.95 -11.81 35.83
C LEU A 126 -37.42 -11.65 36.18
N SER A 127 -38.28 -11.39 35.20
CA SER A 127 -39.73 -11.27 35.41
C SER A 127 -40.33 -12.58 35.94
N ALA A 128 -39.90 -13.73 35.40
CA ALA A 128 -40.34 -15.04 35.85
C ALA A 128 -39.91 -15.31 37.29
N LYS A 129 -38.66 -15.00 37.65
CA LYS A 129 -38.15 -15.12 39.02
C LYS A 129 -38.87 -14.21 40.01
N LEU A 130 -39.20 -12.98 39.60
CA LEU A 130 -39.97 -12.05 40.43
C LEU A 130 -41.38 -12.60 40.68
N ALA A 131 -42.07 -13.08 39.64
CA ALA A 131 -43.39 -13.69 39.80
C ALA A 131 -43.36 -14.94 40.70
N GLU A 132 -42.33 -15.79 40.58
CA GLU A 132 -42.15 -16.94 41.45
C GLU A 132 -41.91 -16.51 42.91
N ALA A 133 -41.04 -15.51 43.13
CA ALA A 133 -40.77 -14.99 44.47
C ALA A 133 -42.02 -14.36 45.10
N GLU A 134 -42.81 -13.61 44.34
CA GLU A 134 -44.09 -13.04 44.78
C GLU A 134 -45.07 -14.13 45.20
N ALA A 135 -45.22 -15.19 44.39
CA ALA A 135 -46.07 -16.33 44.72
C ALA A 135 -45.59 -17.08 45.99
N GLN A 136 -44.27 -17.23 46.17
CA GLN A 136 -43.71 -17.80 47.39
C GLN A 136 -43.98 -16.92 48.62
N ILE A 137 -43.80 -15.61 48.50
CA ILE A 137 -44.09 -14.65 49.57
C ILE A 137 -45.58 -14.70 49.95
N GLU A 138 -46.49 -14.74 48.96
CA GLU A 138 -47.93 -14.84 49.22
C GLU A 138 -48.29 -16.14 49.94
N LYS A 139 -47.69 -17.26 49.52
CA LYS A 139 -47.88 -18.56 50.17
C LYS A 139 -47.39 -18.55 51.62
N VAL A 140 -46.19 -18.01 51.87
CA VAL A 140 -45.63 -17.89 53.23
C VAL A 140 -46.49 -16.96 54.08
N LYS A 141 -46.93 -15.81 53.54
CA LYS A 141 -47.83 -14.87 54.22
C LYS A 141 -49.14 -15.54 54.62
N THR A 142 -49.78 -16.26 53.71
CA THR A 142 -51.05 -16.95 53.97
C THR A 142 -50.89 -18.07 55.00
N GLY A 143 -49.79 -18.83 54.91
CA GLY A 143 -49.43 -19.84 55.90
C GLY A 143 -49.21 -19.25 57.30
N ALA A 144 -48.46 -18.14 57.38
CA ALA A 144 -48.20 -17.44 58.64
C ALA A 144 -49.49 -16.88 59.26
N LEU A 145 -50.37 -16.24 58.47
CA LEU A 145 -51.67 -15.76 58.95
C LEU A 145 -52.56 -16.89 59.48
N THR A 146 -52.52 -18.05 58.83
CA THR A 146 -53.25 -19.25 59.30
C THR A 146 -52.68 -19.76 60.62
N GLN A 147 -51.36 -19.84 60.76
CA GLN A 147 -50.70 -20.23 62.02
C GLN A 147 -50.99 -19.25 63.16
N VAL A 148 -50.96 -17.94 62.90
CA VAL A 148 -51.33 -16.92 63.89
C VAL A 148 -52.78 -17.12 64.36
N SER A 149 -53.70 -17.39 63.43
CA SER A 149 -55.11 -17.65 63.77
C SER A 149 -55.28 -18.90 64.65
N ALA A 150 -54.51 -19.95 64.37
CA ALA A 150 -54.50 -21.18 65.16
C ALA A 150 -53.94 -20.94 66.57
N ILE A 151 -52.78 -20.29 66.69
CA ILE A 151 -52.15 -19.95 67.98
C ILE A 151 -53.06 -19.03 68.81
N ALA A 152 -53.69 -18.03 68.18
CA ALA A 152 -54.62 -17.13 68.85
C ALA A 152 -55.84 -17.87 69.39
N SER A 153 -56.40 -18.81 68.61
CA SER A 153 -57.52 -19.65 69.04
C SER A 153 -57.12 -20.56 70.22
N GLU A 154 -56.01 -21.28 70.10
CA GLU A 154 -55.49 -22.15 71.15
C GLU A 154 -55.23 -21.38 72.45
N THR A 155 -54.52 -20.24 72.36
CA THR A 155 -54.20 -19.38 73.52
C THR A 155 -55.48 -18.83 74.16
N THR A 156 -56.45 -18.38 73.36
CA THR A 156 -57.74 -17.87 73.86
C THR A 156 -58.53 -18.97 74.56
N SER A 157 -58.55 -20.19 74.02
CA SER A 157 -59.19 -21.35 74.65
C SER A 157 -58.59 -21.64 76.02
N THR A 158 -57.26 -21.71 76.11
CA THR A 158 -56.55 -21.93 77.39
C THR A 158 -56.84 -20.81 78.39
N LEU A 159 -56.90 -19.55 77.93
CA LEU A 159 -57.18 -18.41 78.79
C LEU A 159 -58.62 -18.44 79.34
N VAL A 160 -59.61 -18.77 78.50
CA VAL A 160 -61.02 -18.88 78.89
C VAL A 160 -61.24 -20.06 79.85
N GLU A 161 -60.60 -21.19 79.59
CA GLU A 161 -60.66 -22.36 80.47
C GLU A 161 -60.06 -22.05 81.85
N ALA A 162 -58.93 -21.32 81.91
CA ALA A 162 -58.34 -20.88 83.17
C ALA A 162 -59.22 -19.87 83.94
N LEU A 163 -60.00 -19.02 83.25
CA LEU A 163 -60.85 -18.01 83.87
C LEU A 163 -62.21 -18.55 84.35
N ILE A 164 -62.84 -19.43 83.57
CA ILE A 164 -64.24 -19.87 83.77
C ILE A 164 -64.32 -21.32 84.26
N GLY A 165 -63.20 -22.06 84.24
CA GLY A 165 -63.10 -23.45 84.71
C GLY A 165 -63.74 -24.49 83.79
N LYS A 166 -64.16 -24.08 82.58
CA LYS A 166 -64.71 -24.95 81.52
C LYS A 166 -64.21 -24.48 80.16
N ALA A 167 -63.82 -25.44 79.31
CA ALA A 167 -63.46 -25.17 77.93
C ALA A 167 -64.68 -24.62 77.14
N PRO A 168 -64.52 -23.54 76.37
CA PRO A 168 -65.57 -23.02 75.48
C PRO A 168 -65.82 -23.97 74.31
N ALA A 169 -66.99 -23.87 73.67
CA ALA A 169 -67.28 -24.65 72.47
C ALA A 169 -66.44 -24.16 71.28
N ASP A 170 -65.78 -25.08 70.57
CA ASP A 170 -64.85 -24.78 69.46
C ASP A 170 -65.44 -23.84 68.40
N LYS A 171 -66.75 -23.96 68.14
CA LYS A 171 -67.46 -23.13 67.17
C LYS A 171 -67.57 -21.65 67.61
N ASP A 172 -67.91 -21.41 68.87
CA ASP A 172 -68.07 -20.04 69.39
C ASP A 172 -66.72 -19.33 69.52
N LEU A 173 -65.68 -20.09 69.87
CA LEU A 173 -64.31 -19.60 69.95
C LEU A 173 -63.76 -19.19 68.56
N THR A 174 -63.93 -20.06 67.56
CA THR A 174 -63.45 -19.80 66.19
C THR A 174 -64.22 -18.66 65.53
N ASP A 175 -65.53 -18.53 65.78
CA ASP A 175 -66.34 -17.41 65.28
C ASP A 175 -65.94 -16.08 65.94
N ALA A 176 -65.61 -16.07 67.25
CA ALA A 176 -65.15 -14.87 67.97
C ALA A 176 -63.74 -14.43 67.57
N VAL A 177 -62.79 -15.35 67.42
CA VAL A 177 -61.42 -15.03 66.95
C VAL A 177 -61.45 -14.49 65.51
N LYS A 178 -62.26 -15.09 64.62
CA LYS A 178 -62.45 -14.58 63.26
C LYS A 178 -63.05 -13.17 63.24
N SER A 179 -63.97 -12.85 64.14
CA SER A 179 -64.58 -11.50 64.24
C SER A 179 -63.56 -10.40 64.54
N VAL A 180 -62.43 -10.72 65.17
CA VAL A 180 -61.38 -9.74 65.54
C VAL A 180 -60.26 -9.70 64.49
N MET A 181 -60.05 -10.79 63.75
CA MET A 181 -58.99 -10.92 62.75
C MET A 181 -59.38 -10.50 61.33
N ASN A 182 -60.67 -10.27 61.08
CA ASN A 182 -61.23 -9.80 59.81
C ASN A 182 -61.45 -8.28 59.84
#